data_AF-A0A0M8T0N6-F1
#
_entry.id   AF-A0A0M8T0N6-F1
#
_cell.length_a   1.000
_cell.length_b   1.000
_cell.length_c   1.000
_cell.angle_alpha   90.00
_cell.angle_beta   90.00
_cell.angle_gamma   90.00
#
_symmetry.space_group_name_H-M   'P 1'
#
loop_
_entity.id
_entity.type
_entity.pdbx_description
1 polymer ?
#
loop_
_entity_poly.entity_id
_entity_poly.type
_entity_poly.pdbx_seq_one_letter_code
_entity_poly.pdbx_strand_id
1 'polypeptide(L)'
;FRALAVTAARPGPATLAVDPVGELARYDATRLVTQCVLTGRAILVRQVTDQELVGIARNPEAAALLVEAGLHSYLAVPLTARGEVIGVLGLQRTSNPTPFDHDDVLLAAELAARAAVCIDNAR
;
A
#
# COMPACT_ATOMS: atom_id res chain seq x y z
N PHE A 1 -1.34 6.56 10.62
CA PHE A 1 0.04 6.58 10.09
C PHE A 1 0.28 7.90 9.36
N ARG A 2 1.52 8.20 8.96
CA ARG A 2 1.79 9.31 8.03
C ARG A 2 2.36 8.72 6.76
N ALA A 3 1.90 9.17 5.60
CA ALA A 3 2.58 8.83 4.35
C ALA A 3 3.94 9.52 4.36
N LEU A 4 5.01 8.74 4.21
CA LEU A 4 6.39 9.27 4.19
C LEU A 4 6.86 9.59 2.78
N ALA A 5 6.39 8.82 1.79
CA ALA A 5 6.73 8.98 0.40
C ALA A 5 5.65 8.35 -0.48
N VAL A 6 5.48 8.92 -1.68
CA VAL A 6 4.64 8.38 -2.75
C VAL A 6 5.43 8.52 -4.04
N THR A 7 5.46 7.45 -4.84
CA THR A 7 6.06 7.49 -6.17
C THR A 7 5.19 6.69 -7.15
N ALA A 8 5.20 7.09 -8.41
CA ALA A 8 4.49 6.41 -9.47
C ALA A 8 5.37 6.34 -10.71
N ALA A 9 5.48 5.16 -11.31
CA ALA A 9 6.21 5.00 -12.58
C ALA A 9 5.57 5.82 -13.71
N ARG A 10 4.25 6.02 -13.64
CA ARG A 10 3.48 6.93 -14.50
C ARG A 10 2.56 7.76 -13.63
N PRO A 11 2.74 9.09 -13.55
CA PRO A 11 1.81 9.97 -12.87
C PRO A 11 0.40 9.83 -13.47
N GLY A 12 -0.62 9.83 -12.63
CA GLY A 12 -2.01 9.70 -13.07
C GLY A 12 -3.00 9.75 -11.90
N PRO A 13 -4.29 9.44 -12.13
CA PRO A 13 -5.33 9.55 -11.11
C PRO A 13 -5.02 8.79 -9.81
N ALA A 14 -4.36 7.63 -9.91
CA ALA A 14 -3.93 6.86 -8.73
C ALA A 14 -2.97 7.62 -7.81
N THR A 15 -2.13 8.52 -8.34
CA THR A 15 -1.22 9.34 -7.51
C THR A 15 -1.99 10.31 -6.63
N LEU A 16 -3.15 10.80 -7.07
CA LEU A 16 -4.03 11.70 -6.32
C LEU A 16 -4.85 10.96 -5.25
N ALA A 17 -5.03 9.64 -5.42
CA ALA A 17 -5.75 8.79 -4.48
C ALA A 17 -4.94 8.46 -3.20
N VAL A 18 -3.62 8.65 -3.22
CA VAL A 18 -2.73 8.32 -2.10
C VAL A 18 -2.76 9.41 -1.02
N ASP A 19 -2.57 9.02 0.24
CA ASP A 19 -2.47 9.95 1.38
C ASP A 19 -1.39 11.02 1.14
N PRO A 20 -1.69 12.31 1.40
CA PRO A 20 -0.70 13.37 1.24
C PRO A 20 0.50 13.09 2.15
N VAL A 21 1.70 13.28 1.61
CA VAL A 21 2.94 13.08 2.37
C VAL A 21 3.00 14.06 3.53
N GLY A 22 3.38 13.56 4.71
CA GLY A 22 3.53 14.35 5.94
C GLY A 22 2.24 14.53 6.76
N GLU A 23 1.07 14.34 6.14
CA GLU A 23 -0.21 14.44 6.83
C GLU A 23 -0.56 13.18 7.62
N LEU A 24 -1.31 13.37 8.70
CA LEU A 24 -1.70 12.28 9.59
C LEU A 24 -2.93 11.59 9.04
N ALA A 25 -2.73 10.43 8.44
CA ALA A 25 -3.80 9.57 7.96
C ALA A 25 -4.36 8.71 9.10
N ARG A 26 -5.68 8.80 9.30
CA ARG A 26 -6.45 7.89 10.15
C ARG A 26 -7.05 6.81 9.26
N TYR A 27 -6.80 5.56 9.61
CA TYR A 27 -7.34 4.43 8.88
C TYR A 27 -8.39 3.73 9.73
N ASP A 28 -9.48 3.37 9.08
CA ASP A 28 -10.44 2.42 9.63
C ASP A 28 -9.81 1.02 9.76
N ALA A 29 -10.32 0.20 10.67
CA ALA A 29 -9.81 -1.16 10.90
C ALA A 29 -10.03 -2.10 9.69
N THR A 30 -11.01 -1.81 8.84
CA THR A 30 -11.35 -2.61 7.65
C THR A 30 -10.39 -2.38 6.47
N ARG A 31 -9.55 -1.34 6.54
CA ARG A 31 -8.54 -1.03 5.51
C ARG A 31 -7.50 -2.14 5.41
N LEU A 32 -7.14 -2.54 4.18
CA LEU A 32 -6.13 -3.58 3.96
C LEU A 32 -4.75 -3.17 4.49
N VAL A 33 -4.37 -1.89 4.36
CA VAL A 33 -3.15 -1.38 5.02
C VAL A 33 -3.20 -1.56 6.54
N THR A 34 -4.36 -1.39 7.17
CA THR A 34 -4.52 -1.58 8.63
C THR A 34 -4.40 -3.05 9.00
N GLN A 35 -5.05 -3.94 8.24
CA GLN A 35 -4.93 -5.38 8.45
C GLN A 35 -3.49 -5.88 8.30
N CYS A 36 -2.74 -5.34 7.32
CA CYS A 36 -1.33 -5.67 7.12
C CYS A 36 -0.50 -5.31 8.37
N VAL A 37 -0.74 -4.11 8.96
CA VAL A 37 -0.09 -3.72 10.21
C VAL A 37 -0.47 -4.67 11.35
N LEU A 38 -1.77 -4.88 11.57
CA LEU A 38 -2.29 -5.63 12.71
C LEU A 38 -1.83 -7.09 12.69
N THR A 39 -1.75 -7.69 11.51
CA THR A 39 -1.34 -9.09 11.34
C THR A 39 0.18 -9.26 11.24
N GLY A 40 0.92 -8.20 10.91
CA GLY A 40 2.33 -8.28 10.56
C GLY A 40 2.60 -9.15 9.32
N ARG A 41 1.60 -9.32 8.44
CA ARG A 41 1.68 -10.16 7.24
C ARG A 41 1.40 -9.35 5.99
N ALA A 42 2.01 -9.76 4.88
CA ALA A 42 1.70 -9.20 3.58
C ALA A 42 0.28 -9.57 3.15
N ILE A 43 -0.40 -8.63 2.49
CA ILE A 43 -1.72 -8.83 1.91
C ILE A 43 -1.60 -8.65 0.40
N LEU A 44 -1.86 -9.73 -0.32
CA LEU A 44 -1.85 -9.78 -1.78
C LEU A 44 -3.28 -9.86 -2.31
N VAL A 45 -3.66 -8.89 -3.13
CA VAL A 45 -4.91 -8.90 -3.91
C VAL A 45 -4.52 -9.00 -5.38
N ARG A 46 -4.61 -10.22 -5.93
CA ARG A 46 -4.27 -10.49 -7.33
C ARG A 46 -5.26 -9.85 -8.30
N GLN A 47 -6.53 -9.80 -7.91
CA GLN A 47 -7.61 -9.19 -8.68
C GLN A 47 -8.45 -8.36 -7.72
N VAL A 48 -8.47 -7.05 -7.92
CA VAL A 48 -9.25 -6.12 -7.10
C VAL A 48 -10.70 -6.18 -7.57
N THR A 49 -11.61 -6.58 -6.69
CA THR A 49 -13.06 -6.40 -6.90
C THR A 49 -13.53 -5.11 -6.21
N ASP A 50 -14.80 -4.75 -6.42
CA ASP A 50 -15.43 -3.62 -5.74
C ASP A 50 -15.33 -3.75 -4.20
N GLN A 51 -15.37 -4.97 -3.68
CA GLN A 51 -15.24 -5.22 -2.25
C GLN A 51 -13.82 -4.91 -1.75
N GLU A 52 -12.78 -5.40 -2.42
CA GLU A 52 -11.40 -5.06 -2.03
C GLU A 52 -11.10 -3.58 -2.25
N LEU A 53 -11.69 -2.96 -3.28
CA LEU A 53 -11.50 -1.53 -3.56
C LEU A 53 -11.89 -0.66 -2.35
N VAL A 54 -13.00 -0.99 -1.67
CA VAL A 54 -13.43 -0.30 -0.44
C VAL A 54 -12.37 -0.40 0.66
N GLY A 55 -11.71 -1.56 0.80
CA GLY A 55 -10.63 -1.78 1.76
C GLY A 55 -9.29 -1.12 1.37
N ILE A 56 -9.08 -0.82 0.09
CA ILE A 56 -7.86 -0.18 -0.43
C ILE A 56 -7.97 1.35 -0.38
N ALA A 57 -9.10 1.91 -0.80
CA ALA A 57 -9.32 3.34 -0.92
C ALA A 57 -9.55 4.02 0.45
N ARG A 58 -9.18 5.29 0.60
CA ARG A 58 -9.30 6.03 1.89
C ARG A 58 -10.67 6.62 2.11
N ASN A 59 -11.35 6.89 1.01
CA ASN A 59 -12.68 7.46 0.94
C ASN A 59 -13.24 7.16 -0.46
N PRO A 60 -14.53 7.43 -0.70
CA PRO A 60 -15.15 7.19 -2.01
C PRO A 60 -14.50 7.96 -3.17
N GLU A 61 -13.98 9.16 -2.92
CA GLU A 61 -13.29 9.97 -3.95
C GLU A 61 -11.99 9.31 -4.41
N ALA A 62 -11.17 8.82 -3.48
CA ALA A 62 -9.97 8.05 -3.80
C ALA A 62 -10.31 6.72 -4.48
N ALA A 63 -11.44 6.10 -4.15
CA ALA A 63 -11.89 4.88 -4.83
C ALA A 63 -12.18 5.18 -6.31
N ALA A 64 -12.89 6.27 -6.62
CA ALA A 64 -13.16 6.69 -7.98
C ALA A 64 -11.88 6.95 -8.77
N LEU A 65 -10.89 7.62 -8.18
CA LEU A 65 -9.58 7.87 -8.80
C LEU A 65 -8.79 6.57 -9.06
N LEU A 66 -8.89 5.58 -8.17
CA LEU A 66 -8.25 4.27 -8.37
C LEU A 66 -8.94 3.47 -9.48
N VAL A 67 -10.26 3.55 -9.60
CA VAL A 67 -11.02 2.96 -10.70
C VAL A 67 -10.65 3.63 -12.02
N GLU A 68 -10.62 4.96 -12.06
CA GLU A 68 -10.22 5.73 -13.24
C GLU A 68 -8.79 5.39 -13.68
N ALA A 69 -7.89 5.19 -12.71
CA ALA A 69 -6.52 4.77 -12.99
C ALA A 69 -6.40 3.32 -13.48
N GLY A 70 -7.45 2.50 -13.38
CA GLY A 70 -7.43 1.08 -13.74
C GLY A 70 -6.72 0.21 -12.71
N LEU A 71 -6.81 0.53 -11.42
CA LEU A 71 -6.29 -0.34 -10.36
C LEU A 71 -6.89 -1.74 -10.49
N HIS A 72 -6.04 -2.76 -10.65
CA HIS A 72 -6.48 -4.15 -10.79
C HIS A 72 -5.76 -5.14 -9.88
N SER A 73 -4.60 -4.76 -9.32
CA SER A 73 -3.87 -5.58 -8.35
C SER A 73 -3.19 -4.71 -7.30
N TYR A 74 -3.16 -5.22 -6.07
CA TYR A 74 -2.71 -4.50 -4.89
C TYR A 74 -1.85 -5.39 -3.99
N LEU A 75 -0.83 -4.81 -3.40
CA LEU A 75 0.04 -5.48 -2.44
C LEU A 75 0.37 -4.53 -1.28
N ALA A 76 0.09 -4.98 -0.06
CA ALA A 76 0.54 -4.32 1.18
C ALA A 76 1.57 -5.21 1.87
N VAL A 77 2.72 -4.64 2.23
CA VAL A 77 3.79 -5.36 2.94
C VAL A 77 4.15 -4.59 4.21
N PRO A 78 4.26 -5.26 5.37
CA PRO A 78 4.59 -4.58 6.62
C PRO A 78 6.04 -4.09 6.60
N LEU A 79 6.28 -2.89 7.11
CA LEU A 79 7.61 -2.39 7.41
C LEU A 79 7.93 -2.77 8.85
N THR A 80 8.75 -3.80 9.04
CA THR A 80 9.10 -4.33 10.37
C THR A 80 10.55 -4.00 10.72
N ALA A 81 10.76 -3.33 11.86
CA ALA A 81 12.07 -3.04 12.43
C ALA A 81 12.10 -3.53 13.88
N ARG A 82 13.17 -4.22 14.27
CA ARG A 82 13.38 -4.73 15.66
C ARG A 82 12.21 -5.56 16.20
N GLY A 83 11.49 -6.26 15.32
CA GLY A 83 10.34 -7.09 15.68
C GLY A 83 9.00 -6.34 15.75
N GLU A 84 8.97 -5.04 15.51
CA GLU A 84 7.76 -4.22 15.53
C GLU A 84 7.38 -3.71 14.13
N VAL A 85 6.08 -3.70 13.83
CA VAL A 85 5.59 -3.10 12.57
C VAL A 85 5.50 -1.59 12.74
N ILE A 86 6.36 -0.87 12.04
CA ILE A 86 6.46 0.60 12.10
C ILE A 86 5.69 1.31 10.97
N GLY A 87 5.22 0.56 9.97
CA GLY A 87 4.46 1.08 8.84
C GLY A 87 4.10 0.03 7.79
N VAL A 88 3.72 0.49 6.59
CA VAL A 88 3.34 -0.35 5.45
C VAL A 88 3.94 0.20 4.16
N LEU A 89 4.47 -0.69 3.32
CA LEU A 89 4.73 -0.44 1.92
C LEU A 89 3.49 -0.86 1.10
N GLY A 90 2.77 0.11 0.54
CA GLY A 90 1.63 -0.13 -0.34
C GLY A 90 2.03 -0.02 -1.80
N LEU A 91 1.66 -1.01 -2.61
CA LEU A 91 1.95 -1.11 -4.04
C LEU A 91 0.65 -1.33 -4.82
N GLN A 92 0.54 -0.65 -5.96
CA GLN A 92 -0.64 -0.64 -6.81
C GLN A 92 -0.24 -0.90 -8.26
N ARG A 93 -0.96 -1.80 -8.94
CA ARG A 93 -0.85 -1.97 -10.39
C ARG A 93 -2.08 -1.41 -11.08
N THR A 94 -1.82 -0.48 -11.99
CA THR A 94 -2.81 0.25 -12.78
C THR A 94 -2.61 -0.03 -14.27
N SER A 95 -1.41 0.22 -14.80
CA SER A 95 -1.15 0.09 -16.24
C SER A 95 -0.46 -1.21 -16.68
N ASN A 96 0.28 -1.89 -15.78
CA ASN A 96 0.90 -3.18 -16.10
C ASN A 96 -0.16 -4.27 -15.93
N PRO A 97 -0.56 -5.03 -16.96
CA PRO A 97 -1.66 -5.99 -16.88
C PRO A 97 -1.34 -7.23 -16.05
N THR A 98 -0.07 -7.56 -15.82
CA THR A 98 0.31 -8.71 -14.98
C THR A 98 -0.01 -8.37 -13.51
N PRO A 99 -0.82 -9.16 -12.79
CA PRO A 99 -1.10 -8.92 -11.38
C PRO A 99 0.15 -9.21 -10.53
N PHE A 100 0.18 -8.69 -9.31
CA PHE A 100 1.19 -9.14 -8.34
C PHE A 100 1.02 -10.63 -8.03
N ASP A 101 2.13 -11.31 -7.76
CA ASP A 101 2.15 -12.70 -7.33
C ASP A 101 3.01 -12.92 -6.08
N HIS A 102 3.31 -14.18 -5.75
CA HIS A 102 4.06 -14.50 -4.55
C HIS A 102 5.54 -14.14 -4.64
N ASP A 103 6.12 -14.16 -5.84
CA ASP A 103 7.52 -13.76 -6.05
C ASP A 103 7.66 -12.25 -5.86
N ASP A 104 6.67 -11.48 -6.32
CA ASP A 104 6.56 -10.05 -6.02
C ASP A 104 6.45 -9.78 -4.51
N VAL A 105 5.75 -10.64 -3.75
CA VAL A 105 5.68 -10.51 -2.27
C VAL A 105 7.07 -10.68 -1.65
N LEU A 106 7.83 -11.69 -2.08
CA LEU A 106 9.18 -11.94 -1.55
C LEU A 106 10.12 -10.77 -1.84
N LEU A 107 10.08 -10.24 -3.07
CA LEU A 107 10.87 -9.07 -3.45
C LEU A 107 10.45 -7.82 -2.66
N ALA A 108 9.15 -7.55 -2.56
CA ALA A 108 8.64 -6.41 -1.81
C ALA A 108 8.95 -6.51 -0.31
N ALA A 109 8.98 -7.72 0.27
CA ALA A 109 9.38 -7.96 1.65
C ALA A 109 10.85 -7.61 1.90
N GLU A 110 11.75 -7.96 0.98
CA GLU A 110 13.17 -7.58 1.08
C GLU A 110 13.35 -6.06 1.01
N LEU A 111 12.63 -5.38 0.10
CA LEU A 111 12.63 -3.92 0.02
C LEU A 111 12.06 -3.28 1.29
N ALA A 112 10.95 -3.82 1.81
CA ALA A 112 10.30 -3.37 3.03
C ALA A 112 11.22 -3.52 4.25
N ALA A 113 11.98 -4.62 4.37
CA ALA A 113 12.92 -4.83 5.46
C ALA A 113 14.03 -3.76 5.47
N ARG A 114 14.62 -3.45 4.30
CA ARG A 114 15.65 -2.41 4.18
C ARG A 114 15.08 -1.02 4.48
N ALA A 115 13.91 -0.70 3.93
CA ALA A 115 13.25 0.57 4.18
C ALA A 115 12.90 0.75 5.66
N ALA A 116 12.41 -0.31 6.32
CA ALA A 116 12.05 -0.26 7.74
C ALA A 116 13.25 0.09 8.62
N VAL A 117 14.42 -0.51 8.38
CA VAL A 117 15.65 -0.17 9.12
C VAL A 117 16.05 1.29 8.91
N CYS A 118 16.01 1.78 7.67
CA CYS A 118 16.35 3.18 7.38
C CYS A 118 15.39 4.16 8.05
N ILE A 119 14.08 3.86 8.05
CA ILE A 119 13.05 4.70 8.67
C ILE A 119 13.19 4.68 10.20
N ASP A 120 13.43 3.50 10.80
CA ASP A 120 13.64 3.35 12.25
C ASP A 120 14.84 4.18 12.73
N ASN A 121 15.95 4.14 11.99
CA ASN A 121 17.17 4.89 12.33
C ASN A 121 17.03 6.41 12.15
N ALA A 122 16.04 6.89 11.41
CA ALA A 122 15.81 8.31 11.13
C ALA A 122 14.74 8.95 12.03
N ARG A 123 14.10 8.16 12.92
CA ARG A 123 13.21 8.65 13.98
C ARG A 123 14.01 9.19 15.15
#